data_AF-A0A2D0JK44-F1
#
_entry.id   AF-A0A2D0JK44-F1
#
_cell.length_a   1.000
_cell.length_b   1.000
_cell.length_c   1.000
_cell.angle_alpha   90.00
_cell.angle_beta   90.00
_cell.angle_gamma   90.00
#
_symmetry.space_group_name_H-M   'P 1'
#
loop_
_entity.id
_entity.type
_entity.pdbx_description
1 polymer ?
#
loop_
_entity_poly.entity_id
_entity_poly.type
_entity_poly.pdbx_seq_one_letter_code
_entity_poly.pdbx_strand_id
1 'polypeptide(L)'
;MFASLNMDVSVATGYGNRVNNIGLMGQRQNFILISCLIILCGLLMAILGRKRIDSTESSDSYVKCPYCAEMIKAEALKCKHCGSDVQEKIEEITLKKFKPSNVPPEFFYKRRKDGIELIDDRVKELSETLIKANIDKDTQEIELHYQSEIESLNKGLPKAIQKQFQDRYVYWLHSIDLVKVDPIVEAAKKAVNTEDLLIKKRDGFMINDDGVKKLVEAFFAQSPDSTGIYRDFEDEIAIIKRTLPSEIHETFIRKIKYWDSELSNSHRK
;
A
#
# COMPACT_ATOMS: atom_id res chain seq x y z
N MET A 1 25.23 31.30 -29.46
CA MET A 1 25.21 31.31 -30.94
C MET A 1 24.89 32.69 -31.50
N PHE A 2 23.74 33.31 -31.18
CA PHE A 2 23.40 34.64 -31.72
C PHE A 2 24.38 35.77 -31.34
N ALA A 3 24.86 35.79 -30.09
CA ALA A 3 25.85 36.77 -29.64
C ALA A 3 27.22 36.61 -30.32
N SER A 4 27.67 35.37 -30.57
CA SER A 4 28.93 35.10 -31.25
C SER A 4 28.87 35.38 -32.75
N LEU A 5 27.70 35.22 -33.39
CA LEU A 5 27.55 35.55 -34.81
C LEU A 5 27.58 37.07 -35.08
N ASN A 6 27.17 37.89 -34.11
CA ASN A 6 27.17 39.36 -34.23
C ASN A 6 28.43 40.03 -33.65
N MET A 7 29.41 39.25 -33.19
CA MET A 7 30.66 39.79 -32.64
C MET A 7 31.55 40.33 -33.77
N ASP A 8 31.83 41.65 -33.75
CA ASP A 8 32.84 42.25 -34.63
C ASP A 8 34.23 41.79 -34.20
N VAL A 9 34.99 41.28 -35.16
CA VAL A 9 36.34 40.73 -34.96
C VAL A 9 37.41 41.68 -35.50
N SER A 10 37.01 42.83 -36.03
CA SER A 10 37.90 43.80 -36.64
C SER A 10 38.23 44.97 -35.71
N VAL A 11 39.44 45.53 -35.87
CA VAL A 11 39.88 46.74 -35.18
C VAL A 11 40.35 47.76 -36.22
N ALA A 12 40.12 49.05 -35.95
CA ALA A 12 40.56 50.13 -36.83
C ALA A 12 42.07 50.34 -36.71
N THR A 13 42.75 50.49 -37.84
CA THR A 13 44.16 50.91 -37.90
C THR A 13 44.24 52.42 -38.10
N GLY A 14 45.35 53.04 -37.67
CA GLY A 14 45.54 54.49 -37.74
C GLY A 14 45.49 55.11 -39.15
N TYR A 15 45.48 54.28 -40.20
CA TYR A 15 45.37 54.70 -41.61
C TYR A 15 43.96 54.52 -42.20
N GLY A 16 42.93 54.37 -41.35
CA GLY A 16 41.52 54.33 -41.77
C GLY A 16 41.00 52.98 -42.27
N ASN A 17 41.87 51.97 -42.40
CA ASN A 17 41.47 50.60 -42.76
C ASN A 17 41.21 49.76 -41.50
N ARG A 18 40.29 48.79 -41.59
CA ARG A 18 40.03 47.81 -40.52
C ARG A 18 40.75 46.50 -40.83
N VAL A 19 41.33 45.89 -39.80
CA VAL A 19 41.98 44.57 -39.91
C VAL A 19 41.38 43.62 -38.90
N ASN A 20 41.33 42.33 -39.24
CA ASN A 20 40.79 41.32 -38.33
C ASN A 20 41.78 41.02 -37.22
N ASN A 21 41.32 41.13 -35.98
CA ASN A 21 42.09 40.77 -34.81
C ASN A 21 42.04 39.25 -34.62
N ILE A 22 43.19 38.60 -34.69
CA ILE A 22 43.32 37.14 -34.59
C ILE A 22 42.81 36.61 -33.24
N GLY A 23 43.05 37.33 -32.14
CA GLY A 23 42.55 36.95 -30.82
C GLY A 23 41.04 37.07 -30.72
N LEU A 24 40.46 38.13 -31.29
CA LEU A 24 39.02 38.36 -31.30
C LEU A 24 38.28 37.36 -32.20
N MET A 25 38.92 36.96 -33.31
CA MET A 25 38.46 35.88 -34.18
C MET A 25 38.50 34.52 -33.46
N GLY A 26 39.57 34.24 -32.70
CA GLY A 26 39.67 33.03 -31.87
C GLY A 26 38.61 32.99 -30.77
N GLN A 27 38.33 34.12 -30.12
CA GLN A 27 37.30 34.23 -29.10
C GLN A 27 35.90 33.98 -29.68
N ARG A 28 35.60 34.50 -30.87
CA ARG A 28 34.35 34.22 -31.60
C ARG A 28 34.21 32.74 -31.91
N GLN A 29 35.27 32.10 -32.38
CA GLN A 29 35.28 30.66 -32.69
C GLN A 29 35.03 29.80 -31.45
N ASN A 30 35.65 30.11 -30.31
CA ASN A 30 35.44 29.39 -29.05
C ASN A 30 33.97 29.46 -28.58
N PHE A 31 33.33 30.64 -28.67
CA PHE A 31 31.92 30.76 -28.30
C PHE A 31 30.96 30.03 -29.24
N ILE A 32 31.29 29.93 -30.53
CA ILE A 32 30.52 29.14 -31.50
C ILE A 32 30.62 27.64 -31.13
N LEU A 33 31.82 27.13 -30.84
CA LEU A 33 32.02 25.73 -30.46
C LEU A 33 31.25 25.37 -29.18
N ILE A 34 31.33 26.20 -28.13
CA ILE A 34 30.58 25.98 -26.88
C ILE A 34 29.07 25.99 -27.14
N SER A 35 28.59 26.93 -27.97
CA SER A 35 27.16 27.02 -28.30
C SER A 35 26.65 25.77 -29.03
N CYS A 36 27.40 25.28 -30.00
CA CYS A 36 27.05 24.06 -30.74
C CYS A 36 27.05 22.83 -29.84
N LEU A 37 28.00 22.73 -28.90
CA LEU A 37 28.07 21.64 -27.94
C LEU A 37 26.85 21.63 -27.01
N ILE A 38 26.42 22.80 -26.49
CA ILE A 38 25.24 22.90 -25.62
C ILE A 38 23.97 22.46 -26.37
N ILE A 39 23.80 22.88 -27.62
CA ILE A 39 22.65 22.48 -28.45
C ILE A 39 22.67 20.98 -28.72
N LEU A 40 23.84 20.41 -29.05
CA LEU A 40 24.01 18.98 -29.28
C LEU A 40 23.68 18.18 -28.01
N CYS A 41 24.22 18.57 -26.85
CA CYS A 41 23.91 17.94 -25.57
C CYS A 41 22.42 18.02 -25.23
N GLY A 42 21.78 19.18 -25.46
CA GLY A 42 20.34 19.34 -25.26
C GLY A 42 19.51 18.42 -26.17
N LEU A 43 19.91 18.29 -27.44
CA LEU A 43 19.27 17.40 -28.40
C LEU A 43 19.45 15.92 -27.99
N LEU A 44 20.66 15.53 -27.58
CA LEU A 44 20.95 14.18 -27.09
C LEU A 44 20.13 13.84 -25.84
N MET A 45 20.00 14.77 -24.89
CA MET A 45 19.13 14.58 -23.72
C MET A 45 17.64 14.49 -24.11
N ALA A 46 17.18 15.22 -25.12
CA ALA A 46 15.79 15.12 -25.58
C ALA A 46 15.49 13.80 -26.30
N ILE A 47 16.44 13.26 -27.06
CA ILE A 47 16.28 12.02 -27.84
C ILE A 47 16.51 10.79 -26.96
N LEU A 48 17.58 10.77 -26.16
CA LEU A 48 17.98 9.65 -25.31
C LEU A 48 17.31 9.68 -23.93
N GLY A 49 16.85 10.85 -23.47
CA GLY A 49 16.20 11.03 -22.16
C GLY A 49 14.73 10.57 -22.12
N ARG A 50 14.18 10.02 -23.20
CA ARG A 50 12.94 9.22 -23.13
C ARG A 50 13.23 7.86 -22.50
N LYS A 51 13.71 7.84 -21.26
CA LYS A 51 13.61 6.65 -20.42
C LYS A 51 12.16 6.54 -20.00
N ARG A 52 11.46 5.49 -20.46
CA ARG A 52 10.20 5.10 -19.84
C ARG A 52 10.53 4.80 -18.38
N ILE A 53 9.87 5.53 -17.47
CA ILE A 53 9.82 5.13 -16.06
C ILE A 53 8.92 3.90 -16.06
N ASP A 54 9.53 2.77 -16.34
CA ASP A 54 8.99 1.45 -16.05
C ASP A 54 10.03 0.81 -15.16
N SER A 55 9.86 1.05 -13.86
CA SER A 55 10.69 0.50 -12.81
C SER A 55 9.77 0.18 -11.64
N THR A 56 8.92 -0.81 -11.86
CA THR A 56 8.50 -1.74 -10.81
C THR A 56 9.60 -2.79 -10.68
N GLU A 57 10.76 -2.38 -10.17
CA GLU A 57 11.72 -3.29 -9.56
C GLU A 57 12.15 -2.66 -8.23
N SER A 58 12.05 -3.50 -7.20
CA SER A 58 12.34 -3.26 -5.78
C SER A 58 13.49 -2.28 -5.56
N SER A 59 13.14 -1.04 -5.22
CA SER A 59 14.06 -0.21 -4.47
C SER A 59 14.31 -0.91 -3.13
N ASP A 60 15.57 -0.99 -2.71
CA ASP A 60 15.97 -1.36 -1.35
C ASP A 60 15.34 -0.36 -0.35
N SER A 61 14.06 -0.54 -0.08
CA SER A 61 13.30 0.26 0.86
C SER A 61 13.61 -0.24 2.26
N TYR A 62 14.05 0.65 3.13
CA TYR A 62 14.32 0.34 4.54
C TYR A 62 13.20 0.91 5.42
N VAL A 63 12.81 0.15 6.42
CA VAL A 63 11.81 0.54 7.43
C VAL A 63 12.38 0.36 8.82
N LYS A 64 11.84 1.10 9.80
CA LYS A 64 12.19 0.89 11.21
C LYS A 64 11.47 -0.34 11.74
N CYS A 65 12.19 -1.21 12.42
CA CYS A 65 11.63 -2.32 13.17
C CYS A 65 10.60 -1.79 14.20
N PRO A 66 9.37 -2.32 14.24
CA PRO A 66 8.34 -1.83 15.16
C PRO A 66 8.62 -2.14 16.64
N TYR A 67 9.59 -3.03 16.93
CA TYR A 67 9.92 -3.44 18.29
C TYR A 67 11.16 -2.75 18.86
N CYS A 68 12.23 -2.64 18.06
CA CYS A 68 13.50 -2.06 18.52
C CYS A 68 13.92 -0.77 17.79
N ALA A 69 13.11 -0.29 16.84
CA ALA A 69 13.32 0.93 16.06
C ALA A 69 14.55 0.95 15.12
N GLU A 70 15.31 -0.14 15.03
CA GLU A 70 16.45 -0.28 14.12
C GLU A 70 16.03 -0.40 12.65
N MET A 71 16.89 0.05 11.75
CA MET A 71 16.63 0.00 10.30
C MET A 71 16.79 -1.42 9.75
N ILE A 72 15.72 -1.95 9.19
CA ILE A 72 15.65 -3.27 8.54
C ILE A 72 15.13 -3.12 7.11
N LYS A 73 15.34 -4.14 6.28
CA LYS A 73 14.75 -4.17 4.94
C LYS A 73 13.21 -4.22 5.05
N ALA A 74 12.50 -3.58 4.13
CA ALA A 74 11.05 -3.65 4.06
C ALA A 74 10.51 -5.08 3.87
N GLU A 75 11.28 -5.94 3.18
CA GLU A 75 10.99 -7.37 2.96
C GLU A 75 11.40 -8.29 4.13
N ALA A 76 11.90 -7.74 5.25
CA ALA A 76 12.37 -8.56 6.35
C ALA A 76 11.20 -9.25 7.06
N LEU A 77 11.24 -10.58 7.17
CA LEU A 77 10.30 -11.37 7.99
C LEU A 77 10.66 -11.28 9.48
N LYS A 78 11.95 -11.27 9.79
CA LYS A 78 12.48 -11.15 11.15
C LYS A 78 13.51 -10.04 11.27
N CYS A 79 13.50 -9.34 12.38
CA CYS A 79 14.47 -8.30 12.66
C CYS A 79 15.84 -8.91 13.00
N LYS A 80 16.89 -8.54 12.25
CA LYS A 80 18.27 -8.95 12.54
C LYS A 80 18.85 -8.41 13.86
N HIS A 81 18.23 -7.38 14.44
CA HIS A 81 18.72 -6.71 15.64
C HIS A 81 18.08 -7.26 16.92
N CYS A 82 16.76 -7.43 16.95
CA CYS A 82 16.04 -7.92 18.14
C CYS A 82 15.45 -9.33 18.00
N GLY A 83 15.49 -9.93 16.80
CA GLY A 83 14.99 -11.29 16.55
C GLY A 83 13.46 -11.41 16.46
N SER A 84 12.70 -10.35 16.70
CA SER A 84 11.24 -10.34 16.59
C SER A 84 10.78 -10.63 15.17
N ASP A 85 9.67 -11.36 15.03
CA ASP A 85 8.90 -11.43 13.79
C ASP A 85 8.25 -10.06 13.54
N VAL A 86 8.46 -9.49 12.36
CA VAL A 86 8.06 -8.10 12.06
C VAL A 86 7.04 -8.02 10.94
N GLN A 87 6.77 -9.11 10.22
CA GLN A 87 5.99 -9.09 8.99
C GLN A 87 4.58 -8.54 9.22
N GLU A 88 3.81 -9.19 10.09
CA GLU A 88 2.43 -8.83 10.39
C GLU A 88 2.34 -7.40 10.94
N LYS A 89 3.26 -7.03 11.83
CA LYS A 89 3.24 -5.71 12.46
C LYS A 89 3.58 -4.59 11.46
N ILE A 90 4.50 -4.84 10.54
CA ILE A 90 4.80 -3.91 9.45
C ILE A 90 3.60 -3.78 8.51
N GLU A 91 2.94 -4.89 8.18
CA GLU A 91 1.73 -4.88 7.35
C GLU A 91 0.59 -4.10 8.02
N GLU A 92 0.31 -4.35 9.30
CA GLU A 92 -0.67 -3.60 10.10
C GLU A 92 -0.38 -2.10 10.11
N ILE A 93 0.88 -1.71 10.32
CA ILE A 93 1.31 -0.30 10.31
C ILE A 93 1.16 0.30 8.90
N THR A 94 1.46 -0.47 7.86
CA THR A 94 1.37 -0.03 6.47
C THR A 94 -0.08 0.21 6.07
N LEU A 95 -0.98 -0.72 6.42
CA LEU A 95 -2.43 -0.58 6.19
C LEU A 95 -2.99 0.65 6.92
N LYS A 96 -2.61 0.89 8.19
CA LYS A 96 -3.07 2.07 8.94
C LYS A 96 -2.57 3.41 8.36
N LYS A 97 -1.42 3.40 7.70
CA LYS A 97 -0.83 4.60 7.08
C LYS A 97 -1.27 4.80 5.63
N PHE A 98 -1.94 3.82 5.05
CA PHE A 98 -2.38 3.87 3.66
C PHE A 98 -3.37 5.02 3.45
N LYS A 99 -3.18 5.76 2.35
CA LYS A 99 -4.07 6.83 1.92
C LYS A 99 -4.34 6.69 0.42
N PRO A 100 -5.62 6.69 -0.02
CA PRO A 100 -5.96 6.64 -1.44
C PRO A 100 -5.28 7.72 -2.28
N SER A 101 -5.18 8.95 -1.77
CA SER A 101 -4.60 10.07 -2.53
C SER A 101 -3.10 9.92 -2.82
N ASN A 102 -2.39 9.05 -2.09
CA ASN A 102 -0.98 8.77 -2.35
C ASN A 102 -0.77 7.80 -3.52
N VAL A 103 -1.82 7.13 -4.00
CA VAL A 103 -1.74 6.22 -5.15
C VAL A 103 -1.68 7.06 -6.43
N PRO A 104 -0.67 6.88 -7.30
CA PRO A 104 -0.59 7.63 -8.55
C PRO A 104 -1.82 7.40 -9.45
N PRO A 105 -2.47 8.45 -9.99
CA PRO A 105 -3.64 8.30 -10.85
C PRO A 105 -3.41 7.40 -12.07
N GLU A 106 -2.18 7.38 -12.60
CA GLU A 106 -1.77 6.54 -13.74
C GLU A 106 -1.88 5.04 -13.45
N PHE A 107 -1.90 4.64 -12.19
CA PHE A 107 -2.05 3.24 -11.78
C PHE A 107 -3.42 2.66 -12.17
N PHE A 108 -4.45 3.51 -12.26
CA PHE A 108 -5.83 3.08 -12.48
C PHE A 108 -6.22 2.98 -13.95
N TYR A 109 -5.39 3.42 -14.90
CA TYR A 109 -5.78 3.43 -16.30
C TYR A 109 -4.63 3.12 -17.26
N LYS A 110 -4.99 2.65 -18.45
CA LYS A 110 -4.05 2.50 -19.56
C LYS A 110 -4.53 3.29 -20.77
N ARG A 111 -3.58 3.85 -21.52
CA ARG A 111 -3.85 4.57 -22.76
C ARG A 111 -3.93 3.57 -23.92
N ARG A 112 -5.03 3.63 -24.68
CA ARG A 112 -5.27 2.84 -25.90
C ARG A 112 -5.24 3.75 -27.13
N LYS A 113 -5.30 3.15 -28.32
CA LYS A 113 -5.38 3.91 -29.58
C LYS A 113 -6.67 4.74 -29.66
N ASP A 114 -7.77 4.18 -29.16
CA ASP A 114 -9.11 4.74 -29.30
C ASP A 114 -9.62 5.43 -28.01
N GLY A 115 -8.75 5.63 -27.02
CA GLY A 115 -9.12 6.32 -25.78
C GLY A 115 -8.33 5.89 -24.55
N ILE A 116 -8.96 6.07 -23.40
CA ILE A 116 -8.42 5.72 -22.08
C ILE A 116 -9.31 4.65 -21.48
N GLU A 117 -8.71 3.58 -20.97
CA GLU A 117 -9.39 2.44 -20.40
C GLU A 117 -9.06 2.34 -18.91
N LEU A 118 -10.07 2.36 -18.06
CA LEU A 118 -9.94 2.11 -16.62
C LEU A 118 -9.56 0.65 -16.39
N ILE A 119 -8.62 0.40 -15.47
CA ILE A 119 -8.21 -0.93 -15.05
C ILE A 119 -9.01 -1.29 -13.79
N ASP A 120 -10.13 -1.97 -13.99
CA ASP A 120 -11.09 -2.26 -12.91
C ASP A 120 -10.49 -3.08 -11.75
N ASP A 121 -9.58 -4.01 -12.06
CA ASP A 121 -8.87 -4.81 -11.05
C ASP A 121 -8.07 -3.94 -10.07
N ARG A 122 -7.54 -2.79 -10.51
CA ARG A 122 -6.82 -1.85 -9.63
C ARG A 122 -7.77 -1.07 -8.73
N VAL A 123 -8.98 -0.79 -9.22
CA VAL A 123 -10.04 -0.18 -8.39
C VAL A 123 -10.50 -1.18 -7.32
N LYS A 124 -10.63 -2.45 -7.69
CA LYS A 124 -10.92 -3.55 -6.75
C LYS A 124 -9.82 -3.68 -5.68
N GLU A 125 -8.56 -3.72 -6.07
CA GLU A 125 -7.40 -3.79 -5.16
C GLU A 125 -7.36 -2.62 -4.16
N LEU A 126 -7.66 -1.41 -4.63
CA LEU A 126 -7.83 -0.24 -3.76
C LEU A 126 -8.94 -0.47 -2.73
N SER A 127 -10.13 -0.85 -3.18
CA SER A 127 -11.27 -1.10 -2.28
C SER A 127 -10.97 -2.21 -1.27
N GLU A 128 -10.35 -3.32 -1.69
CA GLU A 128 -9.92 -4.40 -0.79
C GLU A 128 -8.95 -3.92 0.28
N THR A 129 -7.98 -3.07 -0.10
CA THR A 129 -7.01 -2.49 0.83
C THR A 129 -7.71 -1.63 1.89
N LEU A 130 -8.69 -0.82 1.49
CA LEU A 130 -9.45 0.03 2.41
C LEU A 130 -10.31 -0.77 3.38
N ILE A 131 -10.97 -1.82 2.90
CA ILE A 131 -11.77 -2.68 3.77
C ILE A 131 -10.85 -3.44 4.75
N LYS A 132 -9.72 -3.99 4.28
CA LYS A 132 -8.73 -4.64 5.17
C LYS A 132 -8.18 -3.70 6.25
N ALA A 133 -7.93 -2.45 5.90
CA ALA A 133 -7.43 -1.44 6.84
C ALA A 133 -8.49 -0.98 7.87
N ASN A 134 -9.78 -1.25 7.62
CA ASN A 134 -10.91 -0.78 8.43
C ASN A 134 -11.93 -1.90 8.68
N ILE A 135 -11.44 -3.09 9.03
CA ILE A 135 -12.28 -4.28 9.27
C ILE A 135 -13.32 -4.10 10.39
N ASP A 136 -13.13 -3.08 11.23
CA ASP A 136 -13.99 -2.67 12.34
C ASP A 136 -15.13 -1.72 11.92
N LYS A 137 -15.12 -1.23 10.68
CA LYS A 137 -16.11 -0.29 10.15
C LYS A 137 -16.99 -0.94 9.11
N ASP A 138 -18.24 -0.52 9.04
CA ASP A 138 -19.10 -0.89 7.92
C ASP A 138 -18.72 -0.12 6.64
N THR A 139 -19.25 -0.57 5.50
CA THR A 139 -18.97 0.00 4.18
C THR A 139 -19.29 1.50 4.09
N GLN A 140 -20.37 1.95 4.72
CA GLN A 140 -20.80 3.35 4.69
C GLN A 140 -19.86 4.22 5.53
N GLU A 141 -19.43 3.71 6.68
CA GLU A 141 -18.42 4.37 7.52
C GLU A 141 -17.07 4.48 6.80
N ILE A 142 -16.66 3.45 6.04
CA ILE A 142 -15.44 3.49 5.22
C ILE A 142 -15.57 4.53 4.10
N GLU A 143 -16.71 4.58 3.41
CA GLU A 143 -16.96 5.56 2.36
C GLU A 143 -16.85 7.00 2.91
N LEU A 144 -17.49 7.27 4.05
CA LEU A 144 -17.42 8.56 4.73
C LEU A 144 -15.98 8.88 5.17
N HIS A 145 -15.27 7.90 5.72
CA HIS A 145 -13.91 8.10 6.22
C HIS A 145 -12.92 8.50 5.13
N TYR A 146 -13.02 7.91 3.94
CA TYR A 146 -12.10 8.16 2.82
C TYR A 146 -12.64 9.10 1.73
N GLN A 147 -13.83 9.67 1.92
CA GLN A 147 -14.52 10.48 0.90
C GLN A 147 -13.61 11.55 0.26
N SER A 148 -12.93 12.36 1.09
CA SER A 148 -12.06 13.44 0.61
C SER A 148 -10.80 12.95 -0.10
N GLU A 149 -10.22 11.84 0.37
CA GLU A 149 -9.04 11.20 -0.21
C GLU A 149 -9.36 10.59 -1.58
N ILE A 150 -10.51 9.91 -1.71
CA ILE A 150 -11.02 9.34 -2.97
C ILE A 150 -11.40 10.45 -3.96
N GLU A 151 -12.02 11.54 -3.50
CA GLU A 151 -12.34 12.68 -4.36
C GLU A 151 -11.06 13.33 -4.92
N SER A 152 -10.03 13.49 -4.09
CA SER A 152 -8.73 14.01 -4.50
C SER A 152 -8.07 13.12 -5.56
N LEU A 153 -8.05 11.80 -5.32
CA LEU A 153 -7.55 10.82 -6.28
C LEU A 153 -8.32 10.89 -7.61
N ASN A 154 -9.66 10.92 -7.55
CA ASN A 154 -10.52 10.95 -8.72
C ASN A 154 -10.31 12.23 -9.55
N LYS A 155 -10.10 13.39 -8.90
CA LYS A 155 -9.74 14.64 -9.60
C LYS A 155 -8.44 14.54 -10.39
N GLY A 156 -7.50 13.70 -9.95
CA GLY A 156 -6.25 13.41 -10.65
C GLY A 156 -6.41 12.53 -11.90
N LEU A 157 -7.54 11.82 -12.05
CA LEU A 157 -7.79 10.95 -13.20
C LEU A 157 -8.24 11.75 -14.44
N PRO A 158 -8.02 11.23 -15.66
CA PRO A 158 -8.59 11.78 -16.88
C PRO A 158 -10.12 11.90 -16.79
N LYS A 159 -10.68 13.07 -17.17
CA LYS A 159 -12.12 13.36 -17.07
C LYS A 159 -13.03 12.28 -17.66
N ALA A 160 -12.60 11.62 -18.73
CA ALA A 160 -13.38 10.58 -19.41
C ALA A 160 -13.68 9.35 -18.52
N ILE A 161 -12.84 9.07 -17.52
CA ILE A 161 -12.98 7.88 -16.66
C ILE A 161 -13.36 8.21 -15.22
N GLN A 162 -13.45 9.48 -14.82
CA GLN A 162 -13.73 9.87 -13.43
C GLN A 162 -15.05 9.32 -12.89
N LYS A 163 -16.11 9.36 -13.72
CA LYS A 163 -17.40 8.78 -13.37
C LYS A 163 -17.30 7.27 -13.23
N GLN A 164 -16.67 6.61 -14.21
CA GLN A 164 -16.48 5.17 -14.19
C GLN A 164 -15.68 4.71 -12.97
N PHE A 165 -14.61 5.43 -12.61
CA PHE A 165 -13.83 5.15 -11.41
C PHE A 165 -14.69 5.23 -10.15
N GLN A 166 -15.47 6.30 -9.97
CA GLN A 166 -16.34 6.45 -8.81
C GLN A 166 -17.38 5.33 -8.73
N ASP A 167 -18.05 5.02 -9.85
CA ASP A 167 -19.07 3.97 -9.92
C ASP A 167 -18.47 2.60 -9.57
N ARG A 168 -17.27 2.29 -10.10
CA ARG A 168 -16.57 1.04 -9.82
C ARG A 168 -16.04 0.97 -8.39
N TYR A 169 -15.54 2.08 -7.85
CA TYR A 169 -15.09 2.16 -6.46
C TYR A 169 -16.22 1.85 -5.49
N VAL A 170 -17.37 2.53 -5.62
CA VAL A 170 -18.56 2.28 -4.80
C VAL A 170 -19.05 0.85 -4.99
N TYR A 171 -19.13 0.37 -6.25
CA TYR A 171 -19.50 -1.01 -6.53
C TYR A 171 -18.60 -2.00 -5.76
N TRP A 172 -17.28 -1.87 -5.87
CA TRP A 172 -16.35 -2.78 -5.20
C TRP A 172 -16.43 -2.66 -3.67
N LEU A 173 -16.53 -1.45 -3.13
CA LEU A 173 -16.63 -1.26 -1.68
C LEU A 173 -17.86 -1.97 -1.09
N HIS A 174 -18.98 -2.00 -1.81
CA HIS A 174 -20.23 -2.64 -1.39
C HIS A 174 -20.41 -4.09 -1.85
N SER A 175 -19.66 -4.55 -2.86
CA SER A 175 -19.76 -5.91 -3.40
C SER A 175 -18.63 -6.83 -2.94
N ILE A 176 -17.55 -6.28 -2.40
CA ILE A 176 -16.51 -7.05 -1.73
C ILE A 176 -17.04 -7.47 -0.37
N ASP A 177 -17.68 -8.64 -0.35
CA ASP A 177 -17.73 -9.45 0.86
C ASP A 177 -16.32 -9.98 1.11
N LEU A 178 -15.55 -9.33 1.99
CA LEU A 178 -14.36 -9.96 2.57
C LEU A 178 -14.71 -11.30 3.23
N VAL A 179 -16.01 -11.56 3.50
CA VAL A 179 -16.61 -12.81 4.00
C VAL A 179 -16.52 -13.99 3.01
N LYS A 180 -15.91 -13.81 1.82
CA LYS A 180 -15.32 -14.95 1.10
C LYS A 180 -13.95 -15.38 1.66
N VAL A 181 -13.63 -15.04 2.91
CA VAL A 181 -12.78 -15.90 3.74
C VAL A 181 -13.59 -17.19 3.95
N ASP A 182 -13.19 -18.25 3.27
CA ASP A 182 -13.33 -19.65 3.63
C ASP A 182 -14.73 -20.17 4.09
N PRO A 183 -15.25 -21.30 3.57
CA PRO A 183 -16.40 -22.01 4.16
C PRO A 183 -16.33 -22.16 5.69
N ILE A 184 -15.12 -22.12 6.25
CA ILE A 184 -14.77 -22.10 7.66
C ILE A 184 -15.26 -20.85 8.41
N VAL A 185 -15.24 -19.64 7.83
CA VAL A 185 -15.68 -18.41 8.53
C VAL A 185 -17.20 -18.31 8.58
N GLU A 186 -17.90 -18.75 7.54
CA GLU A 186 -19.36 -18.91 7.60
C GLU A 186 -19.78 -20.07 8.51
N ALA A 187 -19.01 -21.17 8.56
CA ALA A 187 -19.21 -22.21 9.56
C ALA A 187 -18.94 -21.70 10.99
N ALA A 188 -17.91 -20.87 11.21
CA ALA A 188 -17.57 -20.30 12.51
C ALA A 188 -18.59 -19.24 12.97
N LYS A 189 -19.05 -18.37 12.07
CA LYS A 189 -20.17 -17.42 12.33
C LYS A 189 -21.47 -18.15 12.62
N LYS A 190 -21.71 -19.30 11.96
CA LYS A 190 -22.91 -20.12 12.17
C LYS A 190 -22.82 -21.03 13.40
N ALA A 191 -21.61 -21.40 13.83
CA ALA A 191 -21.35 -22.21 15.02
C ALA A 191 -21.19 -21.37 16.30
N VAL A 192 -20.86 -20.08 16.18
CA VAL A 192 -20.66 -19.18 17.32
C VAL A 192 -21.58 -17.98 17.18
N ASN A 193 -22.73 -18.08 17.83
CA ASN A 193 -23.45 -16.88 18.23
C ASN A 193 -22.51 -16.11 19.17
N THR A 194 -22.08 -14.91 18.79
CA THR A 194 -21.17 -14.08 19.62
C THR A 194 -21.76 -13.79 21.00
N GLU A 195 -23.07 -13.90 21.16
CA GLU A 195 -23.76 -13.89 22.45
C GLU A 195 -23.32 -15.05 23.36
N ASP A 196 -23.00 -16.22 22.80
CA ASP A 196 -22.57 -17.40 23.57
C ASP A 196 -21.14 -17.25 24.11
N LEU A 197 -20.34 -16.32 23.56
CA LEU A 197 -19.01 -15.98 24.08
C LEU A 197 -19.06 -14.98 25.24
N LEU A 198 -20.23 -14.41 25.52
CA LEU A 198 -20.39 -13.30 26.44
C LEU A 198 -21.33 -13.62 27.59
N ILE A 199 -20.98 -13.13 28.77
CA ILE A 199 -21.86 -13.06 29.93
C ILE A 199 -22.01 -11.59 30.29
N LYS A 200 -23.24 -11.06 30.14
CA LYS A 200 -23.56 -9.69 30.53
C LYS A 200 -23.60 -9.57 32.05
N LYS A 201 -22.82 -8.65 32.61
CA LYS A 201 -22.83 -8.27 34.04
C LYS A 201 -23.51 -6.91 34.22
N ARG A 202 -23.71 -6.49 35.48
CA ARG A 202 -24.21 -5.13 35.78
C ARG A 202 -23.28 -4.03 35.25
N ASP A 203 -21.97 -4.25 35.33
CA ASP A 203 -20.94 -3.26 35.02
C ASP A 203 -20.00 -3.72 33.88
N GLY A 204 -20.54 -4.36 32.84
CA GLY A 204 -19.77 -4.75 31.65
C GLY A 204 -20.00 -6.19 31.20
N PHE A 205 -19.01 -6.77 30.56
CA PHE A 205 -19.02 -8.10 29.97
C PHE A 205 -17.95 -9.00 30.58
N MET A 206 -18.21 -10.30 30.57
CA MET A 206 -17.25 -11.33 30.93
C MET A 206 -17.27 -12.41 29.85
N ILE A 207 -16.11 -13.01 29.59
CA ILE A 207 -16.03 -14.16 28.68
C ILE A 207 -16.78 -15.35 29.26
N ASN A 208 -17.63 -15.96 28.43
CA ASN A 208 -18.17 -17.28 28.68
C ASN A 208 -17.12 -18.34 28.33
N ASP A 209 -16.52 -18.95 29.34
CA ASP A 209 -15.46 -19.95 29.15
C ASP A 209 -15.94 -21.20 28.39
N ASP A 210 -17.20 -21.61 28.59
CA ASP A 210 -17.82 -22.74 27.89
C ASP A 210 -18.03 -22.42 26.40
N GLY A 211 -18.42 -21.18 26.10
CA GLY A 211 -18.53 -20.70 24.72
C GLY A 211 -17.17 -20.70 24.00
N VAL A 212 -16.12 -20.24 24.68
CA VAL A 212 -14.76 -20.28 24.13
C VAL A 212 -14.28 -21.72 23.91
N LYS A 213 -14.56 -22.62 24.85
CA LYS A 213 -14.23 -24.04 24.70
C LYS A 213 -14.88 -24.65 23.45
N LYS A 214 -16.18 -24.43 23.26
CA LYS A 214 -16.94 -24.91 22.09
C LYS A 214 -16.40 -24.35 20.78
N LEU A 215 -15.99 -23.09 20.77
CA LEU A 215 -15.34 -22.47 19.62
C LEU A 215 -14.04 -23.20 19.26
N VAL A 216 -13.18 -23.51 20.24
CA VAL A 216 -11.94 -24.25 20.00
C VAL A 216 -12.21 -25.70 19.58
N GLU A 217 -13.17 -26.38 20.19
CA GLU A 217 -13.62 -27.73 19.78
C GLU A 217 -14.12 -27.72 18.32
N ALA A 218 -14.83 -26.67 17.90
CA ALA A 218 -15.30 -26.53 16.52
C ALA A 218 -14.14 -26.33 15.52
N PHE A 219 -13.07 -25.65 15.91
CA PHE A 219 -11.88 -25.55 15.07
C PHE A 219 -11.13 -26.89 14.96
N PHE A 220 -10.98 -27.63 16.05
CA PHE A 220 -10.39 -28.99 16.01
C PHE A 220 -11.22 -29.97 15.17
N ALA A 221 -12.55 -29.89 15.25
CA ALA A 221 -13.43 -30.73 14.43
C ALA A 221 -13.26 -30.46 12.92
N GLN A 222 -12.89 -29.24 12.55
CA GLN A 222 -12.65 -28.82 11.16
C GLN A 222 -11.24 -29.18 10.68
N SER A 223 -10.25 -29.20 11.58
CA SER A 223 -8.87 -29.56 11.29
C SER A 223 -8.36 -30.64 12.25
N PRO A 224 -8.73 -31.93 12.02
CA PRO A 224 -8.35 -33.04 12.91
C PRO A 224 -6.83 -33.24 13.04
N ASP A 225 -6.09 -32.85 12.00
CA ASP A 225 -4.63 -32.96 11.93
C ASP A 225 -3.89 -31.74 12.52
N SER A 226 -4.62 -30.72 13.01
CA SER A 226 -4.00 -29.52 13.57
C SER A 226 -3.18 -29.83 14.83
N THR A 227 -1.98 -29.25 14.89
CA THR A 227 -1.10 -29.36 16.07
C THR A 227 -1.20 -28.14 17.00
N GLY A 228 -2.00 -27.14 16.63
CA GLY A 228 -2.23 -25.93 17.42
C GLY A 228 -3.17 -24.97 16.69
N ILE A 229 -4.43 -24.97 17.12
CA ILE A 229 -5.52 -24.21 16.51
C ILE A 229 -5.27 -22.72 16.58
N TYR A 230 -4.64 -22.23 17.65
CA TYR A 230 -4.39 -20.80 17.80
C TYR A 230 -3.56 -20.23 16.64
N ARG A 231 -2.61 -21.01 16.13
CA ARG A 231 -1.76 -20.62 15.01
C ARG A 231 -2.44 -20.88 13.66
N ASP A 232 -3.11 -22.02 13.55
CA ASP A 232 -3.72 -22.44 12.28
C ASP A 232 -4.95 -21.61 11.92
N PHE A 233 -5.61 -21.00 12.92
CA PHE A 233 -6.80 -20.14 12.78
C PHE A 233 -6.59 -18.74 13.40
N GLU A 234 -5.35 -18.22 13.34
CA GLU A 234 -4.99 -16.95 13.97
C GLU A 234 -5.84 -15.78 13.45
N ASP A 235 -6.08 -15.74 12.14
CA ASP A 235 -6.88 -14.70 11.49
C ASP A 235 -8.35 -14.74 11.92
N GLU A 236 -8.95 -15.93 12.00
CA GLU A 236 -10.32 -16.13 12.45
C GLU A 236 -10.49 -15.74 13.91
N ILE A 237 -9.55 -16.14 14.77
CA ILE A 237 -9.53 -15.75 16.17
C ILE A 237 -9.39 -14.24 16.31
N ALA A 238 -8.56 -13.59 15.48
CA ALA A 238 -8.42 -12.14 15.47
C ALA A 238 -9.70 -11.43 15.01
N ILE A 239 -10.40 -11.97 14.01
CA ILE A 239 -11.71 -11.46 13.56
C ILE A 239 -12.73 -11.57 14.69
N ILE A 240 -12.88 -12.74 15.32
CA ILE A 240 -13.82 -12.96 16.43
C ILE A 240 -13.49 -12.01 17.58
N LYS A 241 -12.21 -11.90 17.97
CA LYS A 241 -11.75 -10.97 19.02
C LYS A 241 -12.24 -9.55 18.74
N ARG A 242 -12.10 -9.06 17.51
CA ARG A 242 -12.50 -7.69 17.12
C ARG A 242 -14.01 -7.45 17.21
N THR A 243 -14.84 -8.49 17.13
CA THR A 243 -16.30 -8.38 17.35
C THR A 243 -16.70 -8.28 18.81
N LEU A 244 -15.81 -8.65 19.74
CA LEU A 244 -16.08 -8.62 21.18
C LEU A 244 -15.76 -7.24 21.77
N PRO A 245 -16.43 -6.82 22.86
CA PRO A 245 -16.04 -5.65 23.65
C PRO A 245 -14.54 -5.64 24.00
N SER A 246 -13.88 -4.49 23.86
CA SER A 246 -12.42 -4.37 24.05
C SER A 246 -11.93 -4.80 25.44
N GLU A 247 -12.76 -4.61 26.47
CA GLU A 247 -12.48 -4.98 27.86
C GLU A 247 -12.22 -6.48 28.09
N ILE A 248 -12.67 -7.35 27.18
CA ILE A 248 -12.53 -8.81 27.30
C ILE A 248 -11.56 -9.42 26.30
N HIS A 249 -10.95 -8.61 25.42
CA HIS A 249 -10.03 -9.04 24.37
C HIS A 249 -8.87 -9.90 24.90
N GLU A 250 -8.22 -9.47 25.97
CA GLU A 250 -7.10 -10.19 26.59
C GLU A 250 -7.56 -11.51 27.22
N THR A 251 -8.72 -11.48 27.89
CA THR A 251 -9.31 -12.67 28.52
C THR A 251 -9.71 -13.70 27.48
N PHE A 252 -10.29 -13.26 26.35
CA PHE A 252 -10.66 -14.11 25.22
C PHE A 252 -9.43 -14.86 24.68
N ILE A 253 -8.36 -14.13 24.33
CA ILE A 253 -7.15 -14.74 23.78
C ILE A 253 -6.48 -15.69 24.77
N ARG A 254 -6.47 -15.33 26.06
CA ARG A 254 -5.95 -16.22 27.11
C ARG A 254 -6.74 -17.53 27.19
N LYS A 255 -8.07 -17.47 27.09
CA LYS A 255 -8.93 -18.65 27.13
C LYS A 255 -8.82 -19.51 25.88
N ILE A 256 -8.69 -18.91 24.70
CA ILE A 256 -8.41 -19.67 23.45
C ILE A 256 -7.12 -20.47 23.60
N LYS A 257 -6.01 -19.82 23.99
CA LYS A 257 -4.71 -20.48 24.16
C LYS A 257 -4.75 -21.59 25.21
N TYR A 258 -5.49 -21.36 26.30
CA TYR A 258 -5.70 -22.37 27.34
C TYR A 258 -6.39 -23.62 26.77
N TRP A 259 -7.53 -23.45 26.09
CA TRP A 259 -8.28 -24.57 25.54
C TRP A 259 -7.58 -25.26 24.36
N ASP A 260 -6.85 -24.52 23.53
CA ASP A 260 -5.98 -25.08 22.47
C ASP A 260 -4.95 -26.04 23.07
N SER A 261 -4.25 -25.62 24.12
CA SER A 261 -3.30 -26.46 24.85
C SER A 261 -3.98 -27.67 25.51
N GLU A 262 -5.10 -27.47 26.20
CA GLU A 262 -5.79 -28.53 26.95
C GLU A 262 -6.33 -29.62 26.03
N LEU A 263 -7.00 -29.24 24.94
CA LEU A 263 -7.60 -30.17 23.98
C LEU A 263 -6.54 -30.87 23.12
N SER A 264 -5.47 -30.18 22.72
CA SER A 264 -4.34 -30.79 22.01
C SER A 264 -3.63 -31.86 22.85
N ASN A 265 -3.58 -31.69 24.17
CA ASN A 265 -3.04 -32.70 25.09
C ASN A 265 -3.99 -33.88 25.29
N SER A 266 -5.30 -33.67 25.23
CA SER A 266 -6.31 -34.73 25.33
C SER A 266 -6.34 -35.63 24.10
N HIS A 267 -6.14 -35.09 22.89
CA HIS A 267 -6.11 -35.88 21.65
C HIS A 267 -4.83 -36.71 21.46
N ARG A 268 -3.76 -36.40 22.20
CA ARG A 268 -2.48 -37.12 22.18
C ARG A 268 -2.39 -38.28 23.20
N LYS A 269 -3.43 -38.50 24.02
CA LYS A 269 -3.53 -39.60 24.97
C LYS A 269 -4.52 -40.65 24.49
#